data_AF-C2G341-F1
#
_entry.id   AF-C2G341-F1
#
_cell.length_a   1.000
_cell.length_b   1.000
_cell.length_c   1.000
_cell.angle_alpha   90.00
_cell.angle_beta   90.00
_cell.angle_gamma   90.00
#
_symmetry.space_group_name_H-M   'P 1'
#
loop_
_entity.id
_entity.type
_entity.pdbx_description
1 polymer ?
#
loop_
_entity_poly.entity_id
_entity_poly.type
_entity_poly.pdbx_seq_one_letter_code
_entity_poly.pdbx_strand_id
1 'polypeptide(L)'
;MGILDMFTTNKKEIYIEGDQLNYLEYGEMEQVDLSKLKYAYAEVLGGDPFLFLFDHRQCYISGLLKGFETVYRQLSERFGFDDTVFYNVTTQTNDIKKRIWLKKYPRNYCILQQEDVADYTHGYEVMTTVPLLLSWDTSYDELQTLNVGHLEKSDYDINVFVFDYPVRIGNMIVEGLEAYYDNERTDIAVQHYICALYNDAHTDTSYYEIKAEWMRHIPIDVDTCGYERDDQKHLTFDIEDVWLSISYTYDTEEGYDDGSTSLSIQNNRSYPDFLDHRDYTDDHITIDAYIPFHTVHEIVEDYRKNINVFALPSLIRKTLDNKSGIWLDKNNGKIGFAGEEMCLLYDMHDIKRICFYNLLPAKGPGYASFEVQLKDKQHTDTVFYGDCYVFDGYADQLREVLGLEVYIPEADYNC
;
A
#
# COMPACT_ATOMS: atom_id res chain seq x y z
N MET A 1 -45.98 -30.09 9.18
CA MET A 1 -46.88 -29.25 10.02
C MET A 1 -46.15 -28.94 11.31
N GLY A 2 -45.77 -27.70 11.64
CA GLY A 2 -45.72 -26.44 10.89
C GLY A 2 -44.29 -25.90 10.95
N ILE A 3 -43.76 -25.16 9.97
CA ILE A 3 -44.24 -23.82 9.57
C ILE A 3 -44.78 -23.09 10.79
N LEU A 4 -43.89 -22.83 11.76
CA LEU A 4 -44.05 -21.71 12.66
C LEU A 4 -43.31 -20.54 12.02
N ASP A 5 -44.10 -19.54 11.66
CA ASP A 5 -43.73 -18.12 11.62
C ASP A 5 -42.85 -17.65 10.47
N MET A 6 -43.39 -17.85 9.26
CA MET A 6 -43.52 -16.76 8.29
C MET A 6 -44.33 -15.61 8.92
N PHE A 7 -43.67 -14.75 9.71
CA PHE A 7 -44.17 -13.43 10.06
C PHE A 7 -43.14 -12.38 9.62
N THR A 8 -43.37 -11.86 8.41
CA THR A 8 -43.27 -10.44 8.06
C THR A 8 -42.34 -9.60 8.93
N THR A 9 -41.03 -9.64 8.68
CA THR A 9 -40.19 -8.48 8.99
C THR A 9 -40.20 -7.57 7.79
N ASN A 10 -40.91 -6.45 7.95
CA ASN A 10 -40.73 -5.24 7.17
C ASN A 10 -39.33 -4.66 7.47
N LYS A 11 -38.28 -5.48 7.38
CA LYS A 11 -36.90 -5.06 7.56
C LYS A 11 -36.61 -4.12 6.39
N LYS A 12 -36.21 -2.89 6.72
CA LYS A 12 -35.75 -1.94 5.71
C LYS A 12 -34.51 -2.55 5.07
N GLU A 13 -34.53 -2.74 3.76
CA GLU A 13 -33.38 -3.23 2.99
C GLU A 13 -32.35 -2.11 2.78
N ILE A 14 -32.77 -0.86 2.94
CA ILE A 14 -31.88 0.31 2.89
C ILE A 14 -32.44 1.45 3.75
N TYR A 15 -31.57 2.14 4.49
CA TYR A 15 -31.91 3.29 5.32
C TYR A 15 -30.68 4.11 5.72
N ILE A 16 -30.89 5.38 6.09
CA ILE A 16 -29.85 6.28 6.62
C ILE A 16 -30.08 6.47 8.12
N GLU A 17 -29.00 6.39 8.90
CA GLU A 17 -28.95 6.73 10.33
C GLU A 17 -27.75 7.67 10.58
N GLY A 18 -28.02 8.96 10.78
CA GLY A 18 -26.96 9.97 10.89
C GLY A 18 -26.13 10.07 9.60
N ASP A 19 -24.85 9.77 9.72
CA ASP A 19 -23.89 9.75 8.60
C ASP A 19 -23.62 8.34 8.06
N GLN A 20 -24.44 7.35 8.44
CA GLN A 20 -24.29 5.98 7.98
C GLN A 20 -25.46 5.61 7.07
N LEU A 21 -25.16 5.24 5.83
CA LEU A 21 -26.09 4.56 4.94
C LEU A 21 -25.95 3.06 5.14
N ASN A 22 -27.03 2.39 5.51
CA ASN A 22 -27.06 0.95 5.68
C ASN A 22 -27.86 0.34 4.52
N TYR A 23 -27.36 -0.72 3.89
CA TYR A 23 -28.03 -1.40 2.78
C TYR A 23 -27.80 -2.91 2.80
N LEU A 24 -28.74 -3.68 2.26
CA LEU A 24 -28.65 -5.14 2.20
C LEU A 24 -27.91 -5.57 0.92
N GLU A 25 -26.85 -6.36 1.10
CA GLU A 25 -26.05 -6.93 0.02
C GLU A 25 -25.77 -8.40 0.34
N TYR A 26 -26.09 -9.31 -0.59
CA TYR A 26 -25.96 -10.78 -0.42
C TYR A 26 -26.51 -11.38 0.90
N GLY A 27 -27.48 -10.72 1.53
CA GLY A 27 -28.08 -11.15 2.79
C GLY A 27 -27.45 -10.57 4.05
N GLU A 28 -26.39 -9.77 3.90
CA GLU A 28 -25.69 -9.06 4.97
C GLU A 28 -25.96 -7.55 4.87
N MET A 29 -25.89 -6.85 6.01
CA MET A 29 -26.09 -5.40 6.05
C MET A 29 -24.73 -4.73 5.92
N GLU A 30 -24.52 -4.08 4.78
CA GLU A 30 -23.35 -3.27 4.48
C GLU A 30 -23.58 -1.80 4.86
N GLN A 31 -22.48 -1.07 5.00
CA GLN A 31 -22.47 0.32 5.46
C GLN A 31 -21.59 1.22 4.59
N VAL A 32 -22.09 2.41 4.28
CA VAL A 32 -21.34 3.51 3.67
C VAL A 32 -21.26 4.67 4.66
N ASP A 33 -20.07 5.17 4.92
CA ASP A 33 -19.83 6.38 5.70
C ASP A 33 -20.02 7.62 4.83
N LEU A 34 -21.18 8.25 4.97
CA LEU A 34 -21.57 9.43 4.21
C LEU A 34 -20.73 10.67 4.56
N SER A 35 -20.04 10.69 5.70
CA SER A 35 -19.13 11.79 6.04
C SER A 35 -17.84 11.76 5.20
N LYS A 36 -17.45 10.56 4.75
CA LYS A 36 -16.24 10.27 3.98
C LYS A 36 -16.46 10.16 2.47
N LEU A 37 -17.71 10.27 2.02
CA LEU A 37 -18.07 10.16 0.60
C LEU A 37 -17.23 11.13 -0.28
N LYS A 38 -16.54 10.60 -1.30
CA LYS A 38 -15.75 11.38 -2.27
C LYS A 38 -16.48 11.64 -3.58
N TYR A 39 -17.17 10.63 -4.13
CA TYR A 39 -17.92 10.76 -5.38
C TYR A 39 -19.05 9.74 -5.45
N ALA A 40 -20.02 10.02 -6.32
CA ALA A 40 -21.15 9.14 -6.58
C ALA A 40 -21.46 9.03 -8.08
N TYR A 41 -21.88 7.85 -8.49
CA TYR A 41 -22.19 7.49 -9.86
C TYR A 41 -23.55 6.80 -9.96
N ALA A 42 -24.24 7.05 -11.07
CA ALA A 42 -25.35 6.23 -11.52
C ALA A 42 -24.80 5.18 -12.49
N GLU A 43 -25.19 3.93 -12.28
CA GLU A 43 -24.70 2.81 -13.09
C GLU A 43 -25.84 1.87 -13.48
N VAL A 44 -25.68 1.23 -14.63
CA VAL A 44 -26.42 0.04 -15.02
C VAL A 44 -25.40 -1.05 -15.29
N LEU A 45 -25.54 -2.20 -14.63
CA LEU A 45 -24.64 -3.35 -14.77
C LEU A 45 -25.48 -4.61 -14.99
N GLY A 46 -25.29 -5.30 -16.11
CA GLY A 46 -26.09 -6.48 -16.45
C GLY A 46 -27.59 -6.16 -16.63
N GLY A 47 -27.93 -4.90 -16.92
CA GLY A 47 -29.29 -4.40 -17.03
C GLY A 47 -29.95 -3.97 -15.71
N ASP A 48 -29.28 -4.14 -14.56
CA ASP A 48 -29.79 -3.70 -13.26
C ASP A 48 -29.22 -2.33 -12.87
N PRO A 49 -30.03 -1.41 -12.28
CA PRO A 49 -29.57 -0.10 -11.88
C PRO A 49 -28.87 -0.12 -10.52
N PHE A 50 -27.80 0.66 -10.38
CA PHE A 50 -27.03 0.83 -9.16
C PHE A 50 -26.75 2.31 -8.87
N LEU A 51 -26.75 2.66 -7.58
CA LEU A 51 -26.07 3.83 -7.07
C LEU A 51 -24.70 3.40 -6.57
N PHE A 52 -23.66 3.83 -7.27
CA PHE A 52 -22.30 3.61 -6.83
C PHE A 52 -21.86 4.77 -5.93
N LEU A 53 -21.39 4.46 -4.73
CA LEU A 53 -20.83 5.41 -3.77
C LEU A 53 -19.40 5.03 -3.42
N PHE A 54 -18.51 6.01 -3.33
CA PHE A 54 -17.13 5.79 -2.88
C PHE A 54 -16.82 6.57 -1.61
N ASP A 55 -16.61 5.85 -0.50
CA ASP A 55 -16.23 6.37 0.81
C ASP A 55 -14.83 5.89 1.23
N HIS A 56 -13.94 5.68 0.25
CA HIS A 56 -12.70 4.89 0.31
C HIS A 56 -12.88 3.39 0.07
N ARG A 57 -14.13 2.92 0.02
CA ARG A 57 -14.50 1.59 -0.49
C ARG A 57 -15.47 1.75 -1.67
N GLN A 58 -15.47 0.76 -2.56
CA GLN A 58 -16.43 0.71 -3.67
C GLN A 58 -17.74 0.09 -3.17
N CYS A 59 -18.83 0.87 -3.17
CA CYS A 59 -20.14 0.40 -2.71
C CYS A 59 -21.16 0.46 -3.84
N TYR A 60 -21.62 -0.70 -4.32
CA TYR A 60 -22.61 -0.83 -5.38
C TYR A 60 -23.99 -1.10 -4.78
N ILE A 61 -24.82 -0.07 -4.66
CA ILE A 61 -26.13 -0.18 -4.01
C ILE A 61 -27.20 -0.40 -5.07
N SER A 62 -27.84 -1.56 -5.06
CA SER A 62 -28.90 -1.88 -6.02
C SER A 62 -30.09 -0.92 -5.90
N GLY A 63 -30.51 -0.36 -7.04
CA GLY A 63 -31.72 0.45 -7.16
C GLY A 63 -33.02 -0.35 -6.96
N LEU A 64 -32.92 -1.68 -6.87
CA LEU A 64 -34.05 -2.58 -6.66
C LEU A 64 -34.39 -2.80 -5.17
N LEU A 65 -33.54 -2.32 -4.25
CA LEU A 65 -33.76 -2.49 -2.81
C LEU A 65 -35.04 -1.76 -2.35
N LYS A 66 -35.79 -2.43 -1.47
CA LYS A 66 -37.01 -1.87 -0.88
C LYS A 66 -36.69 -0.67 0.00
N GLY A 67 -37.09 0.51 -0.47
CA GLY A 67 -36.86 1.80 0.20
C GLY A 67 -35.83 2.68 -0.50
N PHE A 68 -35.21 2.19 -1.58
CA PHE A 68 -34.16 2.89 -2.33
C PHE A 68 -34.58 4.31 -2.74
N GLU A 69 -35.75 4.50 -3.35
CA GLU A 69 -36.22 5.82 -3.80
C GLU A 69 -36.25 6.87 -2.66
N THR A 70 -36.66 6.45 -1.46
CA THR A 70 -36.71 7.35 -0.29
C THR A 70 -35.32 7.71 0.21
N VAL A 71 -34.38 6.76 0.15
CA VAL A 71 -32.99 6.96 0.54
C VAL A 71 -32.25 7.80 -0.50
N TYR A 72 -32.42 7.49 -1.79
CA TYR A 72 -31.86 8.26 -2.90
C TYR A 72 -32.26 9.73 -2.81
N ARG A 73 -33.55 10.03 -2.58
CA ARG A 73 -34.00 11.41 -2.41
C ARG A 73 -33.32 12.11 -1.22
N GLN A 74 -33.13 11.42 -0.10
CA GLN A 74 -32.40 12.00 1.05
C GLN A 74 -30.93 12.28 0.72
N LEU A 75 -30.27 11.37 -0.02
CA LEU A 75 -28.89 11.58 -0.47
C LEU A 75 -28.80 12.74 -1.46
N SER A 76 -29.69 12.78 -2.44
CA SER A 76 -29.75 13.86 -3.42
C SER A 76 -30.01 15.21 -2.78
N GLU A 77 -30.96 15.30 -1.83
CA GLU A 77 -31.20 16.52 -1.04
C GLU A 77 -29.98 16.92 -0.19
N ARG A 78 -29.26 15.94 0.37
CA ARG A 78 -28.10 16.16 1.24
C ARG A 78 -26.86 16.62 0.48
N PHE A 79 -26.58 16.02 -0.68
CA PHE A 79 -25.33 16.21 -1.43
C PHE A 79 -25.50 17.03 -2.71
N GLY A 80 -26.73 17.17 -3.22
CA GLY A 80 -27.02 17.82 -4.50
C GLY A 80 -26.64 16.93 -5.68
N PHE A 81 -27.09 15.67 -5.68
CA PHE A 81 -26.86 14.76 -6.80
C PHE A 81 -27.56 15.27 -8.08
N ASP A 82 -26.95 15.03 -9.24
CA ASP A 82 -27.60 15.31 -10.52
C ASP A 82 -28.69 14.26 -10.80
N ASP A 83 -29.88 14.52 -10.29
CA ASP A 83 -31.06 13.67 -10.47
C ASP A 83 -31.41 13.45 -11.95
N THR A 84 -31.15 14.45 -12.80
CA THR A 84 -31.45 14.33 -14.22
C THR A 84 -30.55 13.28 -14.86
N VAL A 85 -29.25 13.32 -14.55
CA VAL A 85 -28.29 12.31 -15.02
C VAL A 85 -28.62 10.94 -14.41
N PHE A 86 -28.91 10.87 -13.11
CA PHE A 86 -29.24 9.61 -12.43
C PHE A 86 -30.40 8.89 -13.12
N TYR A 87 -31.56 9.53 -13.24
CA TYR A 87 -32.75 8.89 -13.83
C TYR A 87 -32.60 8.62 -15.33
N ASN A 88 -31.84 9.44 -16.06
CA ASN A 88 -31.54 9.16 -17.47
C ASN A 88 -30.69 7.89 -17.64
N VAL A 89 -29.75 7.64 -16.72
CA VAL A 89 -28.86 6.48 -16.74
C VAL A 89 -29.59 5.22 -16.27
N THR A 90 -30.28 5.25 -15.14
CA THR A 90 -30.90 4.05 -14.54
C THR A 90 -32.11 3.51 -15.32
N THR A 91 -32.54 4.21 -16.38
CA THR A 91 -33.59 3.74 -17.30
C THR A 91 -33.04 3.05 -18.54
N GLN A 92 -31.72 3.06 -18.74
CA GLN A 92 -31.07 2.37 -19.85
C GLN A 92 -30.99 0.86 -19.57
N THR A 93 -30.87 0.07 -20.64
CA THR A 93 -30.73 -1.39 -20.57
C THR A 93 -29.32 -1.89 -20.80
N ASN A 94 -28.47 -1.04 -21.38
CA ASN A 94 -27.07 -1.37 -21.65
C ASN A 94 -26.22 -0.91 -20.48
N ASP A 95 -25.08 -1.56 -20.29
CA ASP A 95 -24.13 -1.13 -19.27
C ASP A 95 -23.67 0.30 -19.54
N ILE A 96 -23.83 1.14 -18.53
CA ILE A 96 -23.51 2.56 -18.61
C ILE A 96 -23.19 3.09 -17.22
N LYS A 97 -22.23 4.00 -17.16
CA LYS A 97 -21.81 4.69 -15.94
C LYS A 97 -21.76 6.19 -16.18
N LYS A 98 -22.26 6.99 -15.23
CA LYS A 98 -22.10 8.45 -15.20
C LYS A 98 -21.98 9.00 -13.80
N ARG A 99 -21.02 9.89 -13.59
CA ARG A 99 -20.87 10.65 -12.35
C ARG A 99 -22.07 11.57 -12.15
N ILE A 100 -22.69 11.49 -10.97
CA ILE A 100 -23.81 12.36 -10.58
C ILE A 100 -23.41 13.35 -9.49
N TRP A 101 -22.27 13.12 -8.84
CA TRP A 101 -21.75 14.00 -7.80
C TRP A 101 -20.26 13.78 -7.55
N LEU A 102 -19.58 14.85 -7.16
CA LEU A 102 -18.17 14.87 -6.78
C LEU A 102 -17.99 15.84 -5.60
N LYS A 103 -17.36 15.38 -4.51
CA LYS A 103 -16.98 16.23 -3.39
C LYS A 103 -15.98 17.28 -3.85
N LYS A 104 -16.26 18.53 -3.53
CA LYS A 104 -15.38 19.65 -3.87
C LYS A 104 -14.47 19.96 -2.68
N TYR A 105 -13.17 19.87 -2.92
CA TYR A 105 -12.09 20.24 -2.02
C TYR A 105 -11.52 21.60 -2.45
N PRO A 106 -11.09 22.45 -1.51
CA PRO A 106 -10.31 23.62 -1.86
C PRO A 106 -9.04 23.23 -2.62
N ARG A 107 -8.55 24.11 -3.49
CA ARG A 107 -7.21 23.95 -4.04
C ARG A 107 -6.20 23.87 -2.90
N ASN A 108 -5.39 22.81 -2.87
CA ASN A 108 -4.47 22.49 -1.78
C ASN A 108 -3.00 22.53 -2.20
N TYR A 109 -2.68 23.18 -3.33
CA TYR A 109 -1.31 23.39 -3.75
C TYR A 109 -1.12 24.74 -4.42
N CYS A 110 0.10 25.27 -4.39
CA CYS A 110 0.49 26.44 -5.15
C CYS A 110 1.89 26.29 -5.75
N ILE A 111 2.12 26.95 -6.88
CA ILE A 111 3.41 27.00 -7.55
C ILE A 111 4.01 28.39 -7.32
N LEU A 112 5.18 28.41 -6.69
CA LEU A 112 5.90 29.62 -6.34
C LEU A 112 6.42 30.32 -7.60
N GLN A 113 6.28 31.64 -7.64
CA GLN A 113 6.72 32.49 -8.75
C GLN A 113 8.16 33.04 -8.55
N GLN A 114 8.88 32.55 -7.54
CA GLN A 114 10.20 33.06 -7.13
C GLN A 114 11.35 32.41 -7.93
N GLU A 115 12.58 32.88 -7.70
CA GLU A 115 13.80 32.29 -8.27
C GLU A 115 13.89 30.79 -7.96
N ASP A 116 14.43 30.02 -8.91
CA ASP A 116 14.46 28.55 -8.90
C ASP A 116 15.01 27.97 -7.58
N VAL A 117 14.12 27.37 -6.77
CA VAL A 117 14.52 26.61 -5.58
C VAL A 117 14.72 25.15 -5.97
N ALA A 118 15.97 24.81 -6.32
CA ALA A 118 16.36 23.46 -6.74
C ALA A 118 16.77 22.58 -5.54
N ASP A 119 15.93 22.48 -4.51
CA ASP A 119 16.21 21.68 -3.31
C ASP A 119 15.53 20.30 -3.30
N TYR A 120 14.94 19.87 -4.43
CA TYR A 120 14.32 18.56 -4.61
C TYR A 120 15.20 17.39 -4.18
N THR A 121 16.53 17.49 -4.30
CA THR A 121 17.50 16.47 -3.86
C THR A 121 17.77 16.48 -2.36
N HIS A 122 17.61 17.62 -1.68
CA HIS A 122 17.98 17.78 -0.29
C HIS A 122 16.87 17.33 0.65
N GLY A 123 15.62 17.66 0.30
CA GLY A 123 14.47 17.38 1.15
C GLY A 123 13.27 18.27 0.86
N TYR A 124 12.55 18.61 1.92
CA TYR A 124 11.33 19.42 1.89
C TYR A 124 11.27 20.34 3.10
N GLU A 125 10.57 21.46 2.97
CA GLU A 125 10.45 22.45 4.03
C GLU A 125 9.03 22.47 4.59
N VAL A 126 8.90 22.21 5.89
CA VAL A 126 7.62 22.31 6.59
C VAL A 126 7.41 23.75 7.03
N MET A 127 6.31 24.36 6.58
CA MET A 127 6.03 25.79 6.72
C MET A 127 5.41 26.12 8.08
N THR A 128 6.12 25.80 9.16
CA THR A 128 5.73 26.18 10.53
C THR A 128 5.93 27.69 10.76
N THR A 129 5.75 28.17 12.00
CA THR A 129 6.06 29.58 12.35
C THR A 129 7.50 29.97 12.03
N VAL A 130 8.44 29.01 12.18
CA VAL A 130 9.81 29.12 11.68
C VAL A 130 10.02 27.95 10.71
N PRO A 131 10.10 28.19 9.39
CA PRO A 131 10.21 27.11 8.42
C PRO A 131 11.33 26.13 8.76
N LEU A 132 11.03 24.84 8.65
CA LEU A 132 11.92 23.75 9.01
C LEU A 132 12.23 22.94 7.77
N LEU A 133 13.46 23.08 7.26
CA LEU A 133 13.97 22.22 6.19
C LEU A 133 14.32 20.85 6.77
N LEU A 134 13.65 19.81 6.29
CA LEU A 134 13.88 18.41 6.62
C LEU A 134 14.55 17.72 5.44
N SER A 135 15.44 16.78 5.75
CA SER A 135 16.09 15.97 4.73
C SER A 135 15.19 14.81 4.32
N TRP A 136 15.34 14.32 3.09
CA TRP A 136 14.76 13.03 2.72
C TRP A 136 15.26 11.88 3.60
N ASP A 137 16.43 12.03 4.21
CA ASP A 137 17.03 11.02 5.09
C ASP A 137 16.50 11.07 6.54
N THR A 138 15.58 11.99 6.86
CA THR A 138 14.92 12.05 8.18
C THR A 138 14.14 10.77 8.44
N SER A 139 14.40 10.11 9.57
CA SER A 139 13.77 8.84 9.92
C SER A 139 12.33 8.99 10.38
N TYR A 140 11.59 7.87 10.40
CA TYR A 140 10.24 7.84 10.99
C TYR A 140 10.26 8.32 12.45
N ASP A 141 11.18 7.77 13.26
CA ASP A 141 11.36 8.13 14.66
C ASP A 141 11.69 9.63 14.82
N GLU A 142 12.60 10.16 14.00
CA GLU A 142 12.94 11.58 14.01
C GLU A 142 11.71 12.43 13.66
N LEU A 143 11.01 12.12 12.56
CA LEU A 143 9.85 12.86 12.09
C LEU A 143 8.78 12.99 13.16
N GLN A 144 8.50 11.91 13.89
CA GLN A 144 7.50 11.89 14.95
C GLN A 144 7.83 12.85 16.11
N THR A 145 9.11 13.13 16.36
CA THR A 145 9.54 14.02 17.45
C THR A 145 9.49 15.51 17.11
N LEU A 146 9.33 15.87 15.83
CA LEU A 146 9.44 17.25 15.35
C LEU A 146 8.19 18.11 15.65
N ASN A 147 7.08 17.51 16.08
CA ASN A 147 5.79 18.19 16.32
C ASN A 147 5.29 19.01 15.11
N VAL A 148 5.49 18.46 13.91
CA VAL A 148 5.06 19.05 12.62
C VAL A 148 3.81 18.39 12.04
N GLY A 149 3.26 17.43 12.75
CA GLY A 149 2.16 16.58 12.31
C GLY A 149 1.76 15.58 13.39
N HIS A 150 0.88 14.67 13.04
CA HIS A 150 0.35 13.64 13.93
C HIS A 150 0.16 12.30 13.21
N LEU A 151 0.14 11.21 13.97
CA LEU A 151 -0.20 9.88 13.45
C LEU A 151 -1.70 9.67 13.49
N GLU A 152 -2.24 9.13 12.41
CA GLU A 152 -3.61 8.62 12.36
C GLU A 152 -3.70 7.35 11.50
N LYS A 153 -4.87 6.70 11.57
CA LYS A 153 -5.18 5.57 10.69
C LYS A 153 -5.98 6.09 9.50
N SER A 154 -5.46 5.82 8.30
CA SER A 154 -6.18 6.05 7.06
C SER A 154 -7.45 5.20 6.96
N ASP A 155 -8.29 5.49 5.98
CA ASP A 155 -9.51 4.71 5.69
C ASP A 155 -9.24 3.25 5.28
N TYR A 156 -7.98 2.90 5.00
CA TYR A 156 -7.52 1.55 4.67
C TYR A 156 -6.88 0.83 5.87
N ASP A 157 -7.03 1.37 7.09
CA ASP A 157 -6.42 0.87 8.33
C ASP A 157 -4.88 0.92 8.37
N ILE A 158 -4.29 1.71 7.46
CA ILE A 158 -2.84 1.92 7.37
C ILE A 158 -2.47 3.14 8.23
N ASN A 159 -1.40 3.01 9.03
CA ASN A 159 -0.85 4.13 9.80
C ASN A 159 -0.20 5.15 8.86
N VAL A 160 -0.58 6.42 9.00
CA VAL A 160 -0.02 7.53 8.24
C VAL A 160 0.37 8.67 9.19
N PHE A 161 1.45 9.36 8.86
CA PHE A 161 1.81 10.62 9.49
C PHE A 161 1.30 11.77 8.63
N VAL A 162 0.39 12.57 9.17
CA VAL A 162 -0.24 13.71 8.49
C VAL A 162 0.46 14.98 8.93
N PHE A 163 0.93 15.77 7.97
CA PHE A 163 1.55 17.06 8.25
C PHE A 163 0.47 18.11 8.60
N ASP A 164 0.63 18.78 9.73
CA ASP A 164 -0.29 19.83 10.21
C ASP A 164 -0.09 21.18 9.51
N TYR A 165 1.02 21.31 8.77
CA TYR A 165 1.45 22.53 8.11
C TYR A 165 1.66 22.29 6.61
N PRO A 166 1.53 23.32 5.76
CA PRO A 166 1.90 23.22 4.37
C PRO A 166 3.37 22.80 4.22
N VAL A 167 3.65 21.99 3.19
CA VAL A 167 4.99 21.47 2.90
C VAL A 167 5.46 21.98 1.55
N ARG A 168 6.63 22.60 1.51
CA ARG A 168 7.28 23.05 0.27
C ARG A 168 8.25 21.99 -0.24
N ILE A 169 8.09 21.61 -1.51
CA ILE A 169 8.96 20.68 -2.24
C ILE A 169 9.41 21.40 -3.51
N GLY A 170 10.66 21.90 -3.52
CA GLY A 170 11.14 22.82 -4.55
C GLY A 170 10.25 24.06 -4.66
N ASN A 171 9.71 24.30 -5.85
CA ASN A 171 8.82 25.43 -6.12
C ASN A 171 7.33 25.15 -5.88
N MET A 172 6.97 23.98 -5.33
CA MET A 172 5.58 23.63 -5.03
C MET A 172 5.35 23.69 -3.52
N ILE A 173 4.25 24.28 -3.07
CA ILE A 173 3.74 24.12 -1.70
C ILE A 173 2.48 23.28 -1.79
N VAL A 174 2.37 22.27 -0.91
CA VAL A 174 1.20 21.38 -0.80
C VAL A 174 0.65 21.39 0.62
N GLU A 175 -0.67 21.28 0.73
CA GLU A 175 -1.39 21.09 2.00
C GLU A 175 -1.96 19.67 2.03
N GLY A 176 -1.86 19.01 3.20
CA GLY A 176 -2.28 17.61 3.36
C GLY A 176 -1.32 16.62 2.74
N LEU A 177 -0.01 16.88 2.83
CA LEU A 177 1.00 15.84 2.59
C LEU A 177 0.90 14.81 3.71
N GLU A 178 1.02 13.54 3.34
CA GLU A 178 1.02 12.42 4.27
C GLU A 178 2.26 11.56 4.01
N ALA A 179 2.78 10.92 5.06
CA ALA A 179 3.82 9.88 4.94
C ALA A 179 3.24 8.53 5.39
N TYR A 180 3.46 7.48 4.60
CA TYR A 180 3.10 6.13 5.01
C TYR A 180 3.97 5.71 6.21
N TYR A 181 3.33 5.44 7.35
CA TYR A 181 3.98 5.19 8.64
C TYR A 181 3.71 3.75 9.12
N ASP A 182 3.73 2.78 8.21
CA ASP A 182 3.53 1.36 8.54
C ASP A 182 4.76 0.56 8.12
N ASN A 183 5.84 0.77 8.86
CA ASN A 183 7.13 0.15 8.65
C ASN A 183 7.63 -0.44 9.98
N GLU A 184 8.05 -1.71 10.01
CA GLU A 184 8.62 -2.31 11.22
C GLU A 184 9.94 -1.62 11.61
N ARG A 185 10.65 -1.07 10.62
CA ARG A 185 11.88 -0.31 10.80
C ARG A 185 11.58 1.19 10.81
N THR A 186 11.61 1.82 12.00
CA THR A 186 11.33 3.25 12.18
C THR A 186 12.59 4.11 12.33
N ASP A 187 13.75 3.50 12.50
CA ASP A 187 15.05 4.16 12.57
C ASP A 187 15.62 4.53 11.18
N ILE A 188 14.97 4.11 10.10
CA ILE A 188 15.30 4.45 8.72
C ILE A 188 14.52 5.67 8.22
N ALA A 189 15.08 6.35 7.22
CA ALA A 189 14.42 7.43 6.48
C ALA A 189 12.99 7.07 6.05
N VAL A 190 12.09 8.05 6.07
CA VAL A 190 10.72 7.86 5.58
C VAL A 190 10.74 7.54 4.08
N GLN A 191 10.12 6.43 3.70
CA GLN A 191 10.25 5.86 2.35
C GLN A 191 9.21 6.38 1.35
N HIS A 192 8.02 6.80 1.80
CA HIS A 192 6.93 7.15 0.88
C HIS A 192 6.02 8.24 1.44
N TYR A 193 5.82 9.28 0.65
CA TYR A 193 4.88 10.38 0.89
C TYR A 193 3.83 10.44 -0.22
N ILE A 194 2.61 10.83 0.14
CA ILE A 194 1.48 10.95 -0.78
C ILE A 194 0.66 12.21 -0.52
N CYS A 195 -0.03 12.70 -1.55
CA CYS A 195 -1.03 13.75 -1.43
C CYS A 195 -2.00 13.70 -2.63
N ALA A 196 -3.28 13.98 -2.42
CA ALA A 196 -4.22 14.24 -3.51
C ALA A 196 -4.25 15.74 -3.82
N LEU A 197 -3.91 16.13 -5.05
CA LEU A 197 -3.77 17.53 -5.46
C LEU A 197 -5.00 18.00 -6.25
N TYR A 198 -5.78 18.87 -5.62
CA TYR A 198 -7.02 19.42 -6.15
C TYR A 198 -6.77 20.80 -6.74
N ASN A 199 -7.25 21.04 -7.97
CA ASN A 199 -7.40 22.40 -8.48
C ASN A 199 -8.85 22.87 -8.31
N ASP A 200 -9.10 24.17 -8.49
CA ASP A 200 -10.45 24.74 -8.31
C ASP A 200 -11.52 24.06 -9.18
N ALA A 201 -11.17 23.65 -10.40
CA ALA A 201 -12.10 23.00 -11.33
C ALA A 201 -12.31 21.49 -11.03
N HIS A 202 -11.40 20.85 -10.30
CA HIS A 202 -11.34 19.41 -10.06
C HIS A 202 -11.22 18.61 -11.36
N THR A 203 -10.11 18.85 -12.05
CA THR A 203 -9.80 18.35 -13.39
C THR A 203 -8.30 18.08 -13.48
N ASP A 204 -7.86 17.52 -14.60
CA ASP A 204 -6.45 17.32 -14.94
C ASP A 204 -5.60 18.59 -15.09
N THR A 205 -6.18 19.77 -14.85
CA THR A 205 -5.43 21.03 -14.72
C THR A 205 -4.36 20.93 -13.63
N SER A 206 -4.60 20.25 -12.50
CA SER A 206 -3.54 20.07 -11.49
C SER A 206 -2.35 19.31 -12.04
N TYR A 207 -2.58 18.24 -12.80
CA TYR A 207 -1.52 17.50 -13.47
C TYR A 207 -0.71 18.39 -14.41
N TYR A 208 -1.39 19.17 -15.25
CA TYR A 208 -0.70 20.02 -16.23
C TYR A 208 0.06 21.19 -15.61
N GLU A 209 -0.48 21.82 -14.56
CA GLU A 209 0.22 22.89 -13.85
C GLU A 209 1.52 22.37 -13.21
N ILE A 210 1.47 21.21 -12.54
CA ILE A 210 2.63 20.62 -11.87
C ILE A 210 3.64 20.07 -12.88
N LYS A 211 3.16 19.37 -13.92
CA LYS A 211 4.01 18.90 -15.03
C LYS A 211 4.79 20.06 -15.64
N ALA A 212 4.11 21.17 -15.95
CA ALA A 212 4.76 22.33 -16.55
C ALA A 212 5.88 22.89 -15.65
N GLU A 213 5.65 22.94 -14.33
CA GLU A 213 6.66 23.38 -13.38
C GLU A 213 7.83 22.39 -13.28
N TRP A 214 7.56 21.09 -13.09
CA TRP A 214 8.62 20.09 -12.96
C TRP A 214 9.46 19.99 -14.23
N MET A 215 8.86 19.99 -15.41
CA MET A 215 9.59 19.94 -16.68
C MET A 215 10.45 21.19 -16.96
N ARG A 216 10.15 22.32 -16.31
CA ARG A 216 11.00 23.53 -16.38
C ARG A 216 12.35 23.32 -15.68
N HIS A 217 12.36 22.54 -14.60
CA HIS A 217 13.54 22.31 -13.75
C HIS A 217 14.23 20.98 -14.02
N ILE A 218 13.48 19.99 -14.48
CA ILE A 218 13.92 18.62 -14.73
C ILE A 218 13.66 18.35 -16.22
N PRO A 219 14.51 18.90 -17.12
CA PRO A 219 14.26 18.84 -18.56
C PRO A 219 14.56 17.43 -19.09
N ILE A 220 13.60 16.53 -18.93
CA ILE A 220 13.57 15.16 -19.44
C ILE A 220 12.35 15.02 -20.35
N ASP A 221 12.48 14.22 -21.42
CA ASP A 221 11.38 13.97 -22.34
C ASP A 221 10.27 13.16 -21.66
N VAL A 222 9.00 13.51 -21.87
CA VAL A 222 7.85 12.80 -21.30
C VAL A 222 7.85 11.33 -21.73
N ASP A 223 8.27 11.04 -22.96
CA ASP A 223 8.38 9.65 -23.45
C ASP A 223 9.42 8.83 -22.68
N THR A 224 10.30 9.48 -21.94
CA THR A 224 11.28 8.84 -21.05
C THR A 224 10.88 8.82 -19.57
N CYS A 225 9.94 9.67 -19.15
CA CYS A 225 9.57 9.82 -17.73
C CYS A 225 8.07 9.60 -17.44
N GLY A 226 7.26 9.19 -18.42
CA GLY A 226 5.83 8.99 -18.19
C GLY A 226 5.07 8.51 -19.41
N TYR A 227 3.75 8.65 -19.35
CA TYR A 227 2.83 8.40 -20.46
C TYR A 227 1.57 9.25 -20.31
N GLU A 228 0.96 9.60 -21.44
CA GLU A 228 -0.31 10.32 -21.49
C GLU A 228 -1.29 9.52 -22.36
N ARG A 229 -2.10 8.68 -21.71
CA ARG A 229 -3.14 7.86 -22.33
C ARG A 229 -4.51 8.51 -22.09
N ASP A 230 -5.51 8.09 -22.87
CA ASP A 230 -6.88 8.60 -22.74
C ASP A 230 -7.54 8.23 -21.40
N ASP A 231 -7.09 7.13 -20.77
CA ASP A 231 -7.58 6.64 -19.48
C ASP A 231 -6.77 7.17 -18.29
N GLN A 232 -5.51 7.56 -18.50
CA GLN A 232 -4.63 8.01 -17.44
C GLN A 232 -3.42 8.80 -17.97
N LYS A 233 -3.03 9.84 -17.22
CA LYS A 233 -1.77 10.55 -17.41
C LYS A 233 -0.86 10.30 -16.22
N HIS A 234 0.42 10.06 -16.48
CA HIS A 234 1.41 9.74 -15.47
C HIS A 234 2.76 10.37 -15.83
N LEU A 235 3.49 10.84 -14.82
CA LEU A 235 4.82 11.40 -14.94
C LEU A 235 5.61 11.05 -13.68
N THR A 236 6.85 10.60 -13.83
CA THR A 236 7.77 10.24 -12.74
C THR A 236 9.19 10.67 -13.06
N PHE A 237 9.81 11.41 -12.15
CA PHE A 237 11.23 11.79 -12.24
C PHE A 237 12.04 11.10 -11.16
N ASP A 238 13.19 10.56 -11.52
CA ASP A 238 14.21 10.10 -10.57
C ASP A 238 15.20 11.25 -10.32
N ILE A 239 15.29 11.68 -9.06
CA ILE A 239 16.20 12.73 -8.63
C ILE A 239 17.04 12.20 -7.46
N GLU A 240 18.20 11.61 -7.78
CA GLU A 240 19.12 11.03 -6.78
C GLU A 240 18.42 10.00 -5.87
N ASP A 241 17.76 9.04 -6.51
CA ASP A 241 16.97 7.97 -5.88
C ASP A 241 15.75 8.47 -5.10
N VAL A 242 15.35 9.74 -5.29
CA VAL A 242 14.05 10.26 -4.85
C VAL A 242 13.14 10.38 -6.06
N TRP A 243 12.12 9.53 -6.10
CA TRP A 243 11.17 9.49 -7.22
C TRP A 243 10.00 10.42 -6.94
N LEU A 244 9.83 11.43 -7.80
CA LEU A 244 8.69 12.34 -7.78
C LEU A 244 7.70 11.95 -8.86
N SER A 245 6.49 11.54 -8.47
CA SER A 245 5.48 11.02 -9.38
C SER A 245 4.16 11.79 -9.26
N ILE A 246 3.53 12.07 -10.40
CA ILE A 246 2.15 12.54 -10.47
C ILE A 246 1.30 11.67 -11.41
N SER A 247 0.05 11.43 -11.04
CA SER A 247 -0.91 10.67 -11.85
C SER A 247 -2.31 11.28 -11.81
N TYR A 248 -2.97 11.37 -12.96
CA TYR A 248 -4.39 11.72 -13.06
C TYR A 248 -5.13 10.59 -13.79
N THR A 249 -6.19 10.06 -13.17
CA THR A 249 -7.02 8.98 -13.73
C THR A 249 -8.34 9.55 -14.23
N TYR A 250 -8.73 9.21 -15.46
CA TYR A 250 -9.96 9.69 -16.07
C TYR A 250 -11.15 8.78 -15.79
N ASP A 251 -12.35 9.36 -15.96
CA ASP A 251 -13.59 8.62 -15.92
C ASP A 251 -13.70 7.74 -17.18
N THR A 252 -13.47 6.44 -17.02
CA THR A 252 -13.55 5.43 -18.08
C THR A 252 -14.54 4.33 -17.70
N GLU A 253 -14.70 3.30 -18.52
CA GLU A 253 -15.53 2.14 -18.16
C GLU A 253 -15.01 1.47 -16.88
N GLU A 254 -13.69 1.25 -16.79
CA GLU A 254 -13.03 0.56 -15.69
C GLU A 254 -12.51 1.50 -14.57
N GLY A 255 -12.39 2.81 -14.85
CA GLY A 255 -11.82 3.81 -13.94
C GLY A 255 -12.84 4.83 -13.43
N TYR A 256 -12.53 5.48 -12.31
CA TYR A 256 -13.31 6.56 -11.72
C TYR A 256 -12.45 7.81 -11.57
N ASP A 257 -13.03 8.98 -11.81
CA ASP A 257 -12.36 10.28 -11.67
C ASP A 257 -12.78 10.95 -10.36
N ASP A 258 -11.82 11.09 -9.44
CA ASP A 258 -12.02 11.78 -8.16
C ASP A 258 -11.64 13.26 -8.20
N GLY A 259 -11.31 13.79 -9.38
CA GLY A 259 -11.02 15.20 -9.62
C GLY A 259 -9.67 15.66 -9.07
N SER A 260 -8.76 14.74 -8.74
CA SER A 260 -7.44 15.05 -8.18
C SER A 260 -6.30 14.47 -9.01
N THR A 261 -5.12 15.09 -8.88
CA THR A 261 -3.85 14.47 -9.30
C THR A 261 -3.21 13.83 -8.07
N SER A 262 -2.94 12.54 -8.11
CA SER A 262 -2.16 11.86 -7.09
C SER A 262 -0.70 12.30 -7.18
N LEU A 263 -0.15 12.82 -6.08
CA LEU A 263 1.28 13.05 -5.88
C LEU A 263 1.83 11.89 -5.04
N SER A 264 2.96 11.34 -5.47
CA SER A 264 3.71 10.32 -4.77
C SER A 264 5.20 10.67 -4.78
N ILE A 265 5.85 10.62 -3.61
CA ILE A 265 7.28 10.84 -3.45
C ILE A 265 7.87 9.62 -2.79
N GLN A 266 8.73 8.88 -3.49
CA GLN A 266 9.37 7.68 -2.95
C GLN A 266 10.86 7.92 -2.74
N ASN A 267 11.33 7.74 -1.51
CA ASN A 267 12.75 7.74 -1.20
C ASN A 267 13.29 6.32 -1.39
N ASN A 268 13.91 6.07 -2.54
CA ASN A 268 14.50 4.79 -2.92
C ASN A 268 16.00 4.69 -2.61
N ARG A 269 16.56 5.66 -1.87
CA ARG A 269 17.97 5.63 -1.47
C ARG A 269 18.29 4.35 -0.70
N SER A 270 19.54 3.92 -0.86
CA SER A 270 20.08 2.77 -0.13
C SER A 270 20.79 3.24 1.13
N TYR A 271 20.60 2.52 2.23
CA TYR A 271 21.19 2.77 3.52
C TYR A 271 21.96 1.53 4.01
N PRO A 272 23.10 1.19 3.36
CA PRO A 272 23.81 -0.06 3.61
C PRO A 272 24.31 -0.19 5.04
N ASP A 273 24.53 0.92 5.77
CA ASP A 273 24.93 0.91 7.17
C ASP A 273 23.91 0.20 8.09
N PHE A 274 22.64 0.08 7.70
CA PHE A 274 21.64 -0.71 8.45
C PHE A 274 21.77 -2.23 8.26
N LEU A 275 22.57 -2.68 7.29
CA LEU A 275 22.89 -4.10 7.14
C LEU A 275 23.96 -4.55 8.13
N ASP A 276 24.66 -3.62 8.79
CA ASP A 276 25.70 -3.93 9.77
C ASP A 276 25.09 -4.32 11.13
N HIS A 277 25.06 -5.62 11.42
CA HIS A 277 24.69 -6.09 12.76
C HIS A 277 25.87 -5.97 13.73
N ARG A 278 26.06 -4.78 14.32
CA ARG A 278 27.22 -4.49 15.20
C ARG A 278 27.37 -5.45 16.37
N ASP A 279 26.27 -5.95 16.91
CA ASP A 279 26.27 -6.87 18.06
C ASP A 279 26.31 -8.36 17.70
N TYR A 280 26.28 -8.72 16.40
CA TYR A 280 26.26 -10.11 15.92
C TYR A 280 27.22 -10.31 14.74
N THR A 281 28.50 -10.05 15.01
CA THR A 281 29.62 -10.21 14.08
C THR A 281 30.26 -11.59 14.16
N ASP A 282 31.10 -11.96 13.18
CA ASP A 282 31.79 -13.27 13.10
C ASP A 282 32.36 -13.80 14.44
N ASP A 283 32.97 -12.94 15.26
CA ASP A 283 33.56 -13.32 16.57
C ASP A 283 32.53 -13.72 17.65
N HIS A 284 31.26 -13.33 17.47
CA HIS A 284 30.17 -13.62 18.38
C HIS A 284 29.33 -14.81 17.92
N ILE A 285 29.43 -15.20 16.64
CA ILE A 285 28.63 -16.26 16.04
C ILE A 285 29.18 -17.63 16.45
N THR A 286 28.30 -18.48 16.97
CA THR A 286 28.58 -19.91 17.15
C THR A 286 27.73 -20.72 16.20
N ILE A 287 28.33 -21.60 15.41
CA ILE A 287 27.58 -22.48 14.49
C ILE A 287 27.45 -23.86 15.13
N ASP A 288 26.33 -24.10 15.80
CA ASP A 288 26.01 -25.38 16.43
C ASP A 288 25.51 -26.41 15.42
N ALA A 289 24.79 -25.94 14.40
CA ALA A 289 24.29 -26.76 13.30
C ALA A 289 24.04 -25.90 12.06
N TYR A 290 24.06 -26.51 10.88
CA TYR A 290 23.73 -25.84 9.63
C TYR A 290 23.20 -26.80 8.58
N ILE A 291 22.41 -26.27 7.65
CA ILE A 291 21.82 -26.98 6.51
C ILE A 291 22.11 -26.15 5.25
N PRO A 292 23.07 -26.57 4.40
CA PRO A 292 23.31 -25.91 3.13
C PRO A 292 22.29 -26.38 2.08
N PHE A 293 21.74 -25.45 1.31
CA PHE A 293 20.88 -25.78 0.18
C PHE A 293 21.70 -26.14 -1.05
N HIS A 294 21.08 -26.88 -1.97
CA HIS A 294 21.69 -27.28 -3.24
C HIS A 294 21.70 -26.16 -4.28
N THR A 295 20.82 -25.17 -4.11
CA THR A 295 20.64 -24.00 -4.97
C THR A 295 20.90 -22.73 -4.17
N VAL A 296 21.42 -21.72 -4.86
CA VAL A 296 21.56 -20.37 -4.28
C VAL A 296 20.20 -19.68 -4.40
N HIS A 297 19.75 -19.12 -3.29
CA HIS A 297 18.54 -18.33 -3.12
C HIS A 297 18.94 -16.99 -2.49
N GLU A 298 18.27 -15.91 -2.89
CA GLU A 298 18.46 -14.59 -2.26
C GLU A 298 17.37 -14.34 -1.21
N ILE A 299 17.70 -13.55 -0.19
CA ILE A 299 16.72 -13.08 0.78
C ILE A 299 15.75 -12.13 0.06
N VAL A 300 14.46 -12.42 0.15
CA VAL A 300 13.42 -11.64 -0.55
C VAL A 300 12.93 -10.44 0.27
N GLU A 301 13.11 -10.49 1.59
CA GLU A 301 12.73 -9.40 2.50
C GLU A 301 13.59 -8.15 2.27
N ASP A 302 12.92 -7.00 2.21
CA ASP A 302 13.59 -5.70 2.08
C ASP A 302 14.13 -5.26 3.44
N TYR A 303 15.44 -5.09 3.56
CA TYR A 303 16.05 -4.60 4.80
C TYR A 303 15.53 -3.22 5.20
N ARG A 304 15.05 -2.39 4.26
CA ARG A 304 14.45 -1.09 4.59
C ARG A 304 13.11 -1.21 5.33
N LYS A 305 12.55 -2.43 5.35
CA LYS A 305 11.28 -2.75 6.02
C LYS A 305 11.44 -3.70 7.20
N ASN A 306 12.32 -4.69 7.08
CA ASN A 306 12.49 -5.74 8.08
C ASN A 306 13.82 -5.53 8.84
N ILE A 307 13.71 -5.30 10.16
CA ILE A 307 14.87 -5.05 11.01
C ILE A 307 15.82 -6.25 11.13
N ASN A 308 15.35 -7.45 10.78
CA ASN A 308 16.08 -8.70 10.91
C ASN A 308 16.95 -9.05 9.70
N VAL A 309 16.97 -8.20 8.67
CA VAL A 309 17.80 -8.38 7.47
C VAL A 309 19.15 -7.68 7.66
N PHE A 310 20.23 -8.43 7.44
CA PHE A 310 21.62 -7.99 7.63
C PHE A 310 22.51 -8.48 6.49
N ALA A 311 23.72 -7.92 6.40
CA ALA A 311 24.76 -8.45 5.53
C ALA A 311 25.19 -9.85 6.00
N LEU A 312 25.39 -10.78 5.06
CA LEU A 312 25.77 -12.16 5.37
C LEU A 312 27.17 -12.21 6.02
N PRO A 313 27.30 -12.70 7.27
CA PRO A 313 28.60 -12.78 7.94
C PRO A 313 29.59 -13.69 7.19
N SER A 314 30.87 -13.31 7.19
CA SER A 314 31.90 -14.01 6.40
C SER A 314 32.12 -15.44 6.88
N LEU A 315 31.95 -15.69 8.19
CA LEU A 315 32.02 -17.01 8.79
C LEU A 315 30.91 -17.92 8.25
N ILE A 316 29.68 -17.41 8.14
CA ILE A 316 28.54 -18.17 7.62
C ILE A 316 28.75 -18.46 6.13
N ARG A 317 29.15 -17.46 5.33
CA ARG A 317 29.43 -17.63 3.90
C ARG A 317 30.45 -18.75 3.64
N LYS A 318 31.51 -18.81 4.44
CA LYS A 318 32.53 -19.88 4.36
C LYS A 318 31.98 -21.23 4.78
N THR A 319 31.20 -21.27 5.87
CA THR A 319 30.63 -22.51 6.42
C THR A 319 29.66 -23.18 5.45
N LEU A 320 28.86 -22.38 4.74
CA LEU A 320 27.90 -22.88 3.74
C LEU A 320 28.52 -23.08 2.34
N ASP A 321 29.82 -22.88 2.18
CA ASP A 321 30.53 -23.02 0.89
C ASP A 321 29.93 -22.12 -0.21
N ASN A 322 29.63 -20.86 0.14
CA ASN A 322 28.94 -19.88 -0.72
C ASN A 322 27.57 -20.34 -1.24
N LYS A 323 26.90 -21.26 -0.55
CA LYS A 323 25.51 -21.64 -0.80
C LYS A 323 24.60 -20.94 0.18
N SER A 324 23.37 -20.74 -0.24
CA SER A 324 22.29 -20.38 0.68
C SER A 324 22.00 -21.53 1.63
N GLY A 325 21.37 -21.23 2.75
CA GLY A 325 21.09 -22.25 3.74
C GLY A 325 20.69 -21.66 5.08
N ILE A 326 20.77 -22.48 6.10
CA ILE A 326 20.31 -22.14 7.44
C ILE A 326 21.39 -22.50 8.44
N TRP A 327 21.61 -21.67 9.44
CA TRP A 327 22.49 -21.98 10.56
C TRP A 327 21.80 -21.74 11.89
N LEU A 328 22.28 -22.45 12.90
CA LEU A 328 21.78 -22.36 14.26
C LEU A 328 22.91 -21.93 15.19
N ASP A 329 22.62 -20.91 15.99
CA ASP A 329 23.49 -20.40 17.04
C ASP A 329 22.77 -20.54 18.37
N LYS A 330 22.95 -21.70 19.01
CA LYS A 330 22.31 -22.01 20.28
C LYS A 330 22.87 -21.17 21.42
N ASN A 331 24.14 -20.76 21.32
CA ASN A 331 24.77 -19.95 22.35
C ASN A 331 24.10 -18.57 22.46
N ASN A 332 23.77 -17.97 21.32
CA ASN A 332 23.05 -16.69 21.27
C ASN A 332 21.52 -16.84 21.14
N GLY A 333 21.01 -18.07 21.04
CA GLY A 333 19.58 -18.34 20.88
C GLY A 333 19.01 -17.91 19.53
N LYS A 334 19.86 -17.81 18.49
CA LYS A 334 19.51 -17.31 17.16
C LYS A 334 19.46 -18.42 16.13
N ILE A 335 18.66 -18.20 15.10
CA ILE A 335 18.66 -18.96 13.86
C ILE A 335 18.74 -17.99 12.69
N GLY A 336 19.61 -18.30 11.75
CA GLY A 336 19.83 -17.46 10.59
C GLY A 336 19.55 -18.18 9.29
N PHE A 337 19.05 -17.42 8.33
CA PHE A 337 18.76 -17.84 6.96
C PHE A 337 19.70 -17.06 6.05
N ALA A 338 20.61 -17.75 5.38
CA ALA A 338 21.62 -17.16 4.53
C ALA A 338 21.17 -17.14 3.06
N GLY A 339 21.14 -15.96 2.47
CA GLY A 339 21.05 -15.74 1.02
C GLY A 339 22.44 -15.74 0.36
N GLU A 340 22.56 -15.07 -0.80
CA GLU A 340 23.86 -14.90 -1.47
C GLU A 340 24.68 -13.80 -0.79
N GLU A 341 24.05 -12.64 -0.55
CA GLU A 341 24.71 -11.47 0.02
C GLU A 341 24.14 -11.05 1.38
N MET A 342 22.86 -11.31 1.63
CA MET A 342 22.18 -10.95 2.87
C MET A 342 21.78 -12.19 3.69
N CYS A 343 21.38 -11.96 4.93
CA CYS A 343 20.75 -12.97 5.77
C CYS A 343 19.59 -12.40 6.58
N LEU A 344 18.65 -13.27 6.94
CA LEU A 344 17.62 -13.00 7.95
C LEU A 344 18.01 -13.67 9.26
N LEU A 345 17.93 -12.95 10.37
CA LEU A 345 18.28 -13.47 11.69
C LEU A 345 17.09 -13.34 12.65
N TYR A 346 16.60 -14.46 13.16
CA TYR A 346 15.51 -14.48 14.13
C TYR A 346 15.96 -15.06 15.47
N ASP A 347 15.29 -14.62 16.52
CA ASP A 347 15.30 -15.30 17.80
C ASP A 347 14.57 -16.64 17.69
N MET A 348 15.27 -17.73 18.03
CA MET A 348 14.73 -19.09 17.87
C MET A 348 13.46 -19.29 18.70
N HIS A 349 13.36 -18.61 19.86
CA HIS A 349 12.20 -18.71 20.73
C HIS A 349 10.96 -18.00 20.18
N ASP A 350 11.10 -17.13 19.18
CA ASP A 350 9.99 -16.42 18.54
C ASP A 350 9.46 -17.17 17.32
N ILE A 351 10.23 -18.12 16.76
CA ILE A 351 9.75 -18.96 15.66
C ILE A 351 8.71 -19.96 16.19
N LYS A 352 7.54 -19.95 15.55
CA LYS A 352 6.50 -20.95 15.75
C LYS A 352 6.75 -22.18 14.88
N ARG A 353 6.96 -21.97 13.58
CA ARG A 353 7.20 -23.03 12.59
C ARG A 353 7.78 -22.47 11.28
N ILE A 354 8.31 -23.37 10.47
CA ILE A 354 8.66 -23.12 9.07
C ILE A 354 7.51 -23.60 8.17
N CYS A 355 7.23 -22.86 7.10
CA CYS A 355 6.20 -23.21 6.12
C CYS A 355 6.81 -23.29 4.72
N PHE A 356 6.48 -24.33 3.96
CA PHE A 356 6.79 -24.43 2.54
C PHE A 356 5.50 -24.39 1.72
N TYR A 357 5.25 -23.30 1.00
CA TYR A 357 4.11 -23.24 0.10
C TYR A 357 4.55 -23.52 -1.32
N ASN A 358 3.85 -24.43 -2.00
CA ASN A 358 4.13 -24.82 -3.37
C ASN A 358 2.96 -24.38 -4.26
N LEU A 359 3.27 -23.55 -5.26
CA LEU A 359 2.32 -23.21 -6.32
C LEU A 359 2.67 -23.94 -7.61
N LEU A 360 1.69 -24.67 -8.13
CA LEU A 360 1.73 -25.35 -9.41
C LEU A 360 1.54 -24.35 -10.56
N PRO A 361 2.14 -24.60 -11.73
CA PRO A 361 1.96 -23.73 -12.88
C PRO A 361 0.50 -23.75 -13.36
N ALA A 362 -0.04 -22.56 -13.64
CA ALA A 362 -1.32 -22.38 -14.33
C ALA A 362 -1.25 -21.19 -15.31
N LYS A 363 -1.51 -19.94 -14.87
CA LYS A 363 -1.30 -18.76 -15.72
C LYS A 363 0.15 -18.28 -15.73
N GLY A 364 0.88 -18.52 -14.64
CA GLY A 364 2.30 -18.27 -14.50
C GLY A 364 3.11 -19.53 -14.26
N PRO A 365 4.45 -19.41 -14.19
CA PRO A 365 5.31 -20.51 -13.73
C PRO A 365 4.94 -20.90 -12.29
N GLY A 366 5.07 -22.18 -11.98
CA GLY A 366 4.98 -22.65 -10.59
C GLY A 366 6.24 -22.27 -9.81
N TYR A 367 6.10 -22.11 -8.50
CA TYR A 367 7.21 -21.76 -7.60
C TYR A 367 6.98 -22.34 -6.20
N ALA A 368 7.98 -22.25 -5.35
CA ALA A 368 7.89 -22.53 -3.93
C ALA A 368 8.30 -21.30 -3.12
N SER A 369 7.65 -21.06 -1.99
CA SER A 369 8.11 -20.12 -0.96
C SER A 369 8.57 -20.86 0.28
N PHE A 370 9.72 -20.45 0.80
CA PHE A 370 10.20 -20.82 2.13
C PHE A 370 9.83 -19.68 3.07
N GLU A 371 9.04 -19.95 4.10
CA GLU A 371 8.53 -18.91 4.98
C GLU A 371 8.69 -19.27 6.46
N VAL A 372 8.80 -18.25 7.30
CA VAL A 372 8.89 -18.37 8.76
C VAL A 372 7.61 -17.80 9.37
N GLN A 373 6.93 -18.59 10.21
CA GLN A 373 5.86 -18.08 11.04
C GLN A 373 6.41 -17.75 12.44
N LEU A 374 6.34 -16.49 12.83
CA LEU A 374 6.63 -16.05 14.20
C LEU A 374 5.41 -16.32 15.11
N LYS A 375 5.64 -16.39 16.44
CA LYS A 375 4.59 -16.72 17.42
C LYS A 375 3.59 -15.58 17.65
N ASP A 376 4.03 -14.34 17.47
CA ASP A 376 3.27 -13.11 17.64
C ASP A 376 2.53 -12.68 16.37
N LYS A 377 2.98 -13.14 15.19
CA LYS A 377 2.34 -12.88 13.90
C LYS A 377 1.38 -13.99 13.48
N GLN A 378 0.25 -13.61 12.90
CA GLN A 378 -0.62 -14.59 12.21
C GLN A 378 -0.06 -14.95 10.83
N HIS A 379 0.49 -13.96 10.13
CA HIS A 379 1.12 -14.11 8.84
C HIS A 379 2.56 -14.64 8.95
N THR A 380 3.10 -15.05 7.82
CA THR A 380 4.44 -15.60 7.65
C THR A 380 5.33 -14.59 6.93
N ASP A 381 6.60 -14.55 7.29
CA ASP A 381 7.62 -13.74 6.61
C ASP A 381 8.29 -14.64 5.54
N THR A 382 8.31 -14.21 4.28
CA THR A 382 8.90 -15.03 3.19
C THR A 382 10.41 -14.86 3.21
N VAL A 383 11.16 -15.95 3.34
CA VAL A 383 12.62 -15.92 3.39
C VAL A 383 13.22 -16.10 2.00
N PHE A 384 12.76 -17.11 1.26
CA PHE A 384 13.28 -17.47 -0.05
C PHE A 384 12.17 -17.82 -1.03
N TYR A 385 12.39 -17.54 -2.31
CA TYR A 385 11.67 -18.18 -3.42
C TYR A 385 12.56 -19.21 -4.11
N GLY A 386 11.93 -20.21 -4.73
CA GLY A 386 12.61 -21.16 -5.60
C GLY A 386 11.64 -21.93 -6.48
N ASP A 387 12.16 -22.92 -7.20
CA ASP A 387 11.35 -23.79 -8.04
C ASP A 387 10.33 -24.58 -7.20
N CYS A 388 9.18 -24.92 -7.81
CA CYS A 388 8.15 -25.72 -7.16
C CYS A 388 8.74 -27.00 -6.53
N TYR A 389 8.41 -27.27 -5.27
CA TYR A 389 8.89 -28.38 -4.44
C TYR A 389 10.39 -28.37 -4.09
N VAL A 390 11.14 -27.31 -4.39
CA VAL A 390 12.61 -27.29 -4.13
C VAL A 390 12.95 -27.42 -2.64
N PHE A 391 12.08 -26.95 -1.75
CA PHE A 391 12.35 -26.92 -0.31
C PHE A 391 11.91 -28.18 0.44
N ASP A 392 10.96 -28.95 -0.12
CA ASP A 392 10.36 -30.13 0.53
C ASP A 392 11.41 -31.14 1.02
N GLY A 393 12.49 -31.31 0.26
CA GLY A 393 13.60 -32.22 0.58
C GLY A 393 14.36 -31.88 1.87
N TYR A 394 14.23 -30.65 2.39
CA TYR A 394 14.90 -30.22 3.62
C TYR A 394 14.03 -30.36 4.88
N ALA A 395 12.76 -30.74 4.74
CA ALA A 395 11.80 -30.76 5.84
C ALA A 395 12.23 -31.64 7.02
N ASP A 396 12.75 -32.84 6.75
CA ASP A 396 13.18 -33.75 7.81
C ASP A 396 14.46 -33.26 8.49
N GLN A 397 15.40 -32.69 7.72
CA GLN A 397 16.61 -32.09 8.30
C GLN A 397 16.28 -30.92 9.21
N LEU A 398 15.34 -30.05 8.81
CA LEU A 398 14.87 -28.96 9.66
C LEU A 398 14.26 -29.46 10.99
N ARG A 399 13.44 -30.52 10.93
CA ARG A 399 12.84 -31.11 12.12
C ARG A 399 13.89 -31.76 13.04
N GLU A 400 14.81 -32.52 12.47
CA GLU A 400 15.78 -33.32 13.24
C GLU A 400 16.96 -32.49 13.75
N VAL A 401 17.50 -31.61 12.89
CA VAL A 401 18.74 -30.86 13.15
C VAL A 401 18.42 -29.57 13.92
N LEU A 402 17.35 -28.87 13.54
CA LEU A 402 17.00 -27.57 14.12
C LEU A 402 15.87 -27.66 15.14
N GLY A 403 15.17 -28.78 15.24
CA GLY A 403 14.06 -28.96 16.19
C GLY A 403 12.83 -28.13 15.85
N LEU A 404 12.70 -27.69 14.60
CA LEU A 404 11.60 -26.82 14.16
C LEU A 404 10.45 -27.64 13.57
N GLU A 405 9.22 -27.22 13.87
CA GLU A 405 8.06 -27.73 13.14
C GLU A 405 8.11 -27.22 11.69
N VAL A 406 7.88 -28.12 10.73
CA VAL A 406 7.78 -27.79 9.31
C VAL A 406 6.40 -28.18 8.80
N TYR A 407 5.67 -27.19 8.31
CA TYR A 407 4.34 -27.31 7.73
C TYR A 407 4.42 -27.19 6.20
N ILE A 408 3.82 -28.15 5.50
CA ILE A 408 3.74 -28.18 4.02
C ILE A 408 2.28 -28.44 3.66
N PRO A 409 1.49 -27.41 3.29
CA PRO A 409 0.13 -27.60 2.82
C PRO A 409 0.09 -28.30 1.45
N GLU A 410 -1.11 -28.69 1.04
CA GLU A 410 -1.36 -29.15 -0.33
C GLU A 410 -1.03 -28.02 -1.31
N ALA A 411 -0.43 -28.38 -2.45
CA ALA A 411 -0.03 -27.40 -3.46
C ALA A 411 -1.26 -26.79 -4.14
N ASP A 412 -1.24 -25.48 -4.32
CA ASP A 412 -2.29 -24.73 -5.02
C ASP A 412 -1.83 -24.36 -6.44
N TYR A 413 -2.72 -23.89 -7.30
CA TYR A 413 -2.36 -23.44 -8.65
C TYR A 413 -2.13 -21.93 -8.67
N ASN A 414 -1.12 -21.50 -9.44
CA ASN A 414 -0.85 -20.09 -9.72
C ASN A 414 -1.91 -19.51 -10.68
N CYS A 415 -3.10 -19.22 -10.12
CA CYS A 415 -4.35 -18.93 -10.82
C CYS A 415 -4.49 -17.49 -11.33
#